data_AF-A0A9R1K3S4-F1
#
_entry.id   AF-A0A9R1K3S4-F1
#
_cell.length_a   1.000
_cell.length_b   1.000
_cell.length_c   1.000
_cell.angle_alpha   90.00
_cell.angle_beta   90.00
_cell.angle_gamma   90.00
#
_symmetry.space_group_name_H-M   'P 1'
#
loop_
_entity.id
_entity.type
_entity.pdbx_description
1 polymer ?
#
loop_
_entity_poly.entity_id
_entity_poly.type
_entity_poly.pdbx_seq_one_letter_code
_entity_poly.pdbx_strand_id
1 'polypeptide(L)'
;MEEHRGEMARWLDILAAKGVQELVFVNRPLPIDLRLPATIFSCASLTRLHLGVWRLPDTAAVPRAARFPNLRELGLYWNSMEDRDLDFMLERSPVLESLFILGFQSGLRLRLVNQSLRCIQLGFSFAEDIDLVDAPRLERLFQFAELTESPKMNNGRPTRKRSSVIKIGSAPKLRVLGYLKPGEQELVGSKENIVPSVQILGIEVQFGVRNTVKKVPGFLRCFPNLETLHVQSRPISEESTAR
;
A
#
# COMPACT_ATOMS: atom_id res chain seq x y z
N MET A 1 23.05 -6.39 -16.45
CA MET A 1 22.40 -5.27 -15.73
C MET A 1 23.11 -4.88 -14.43
N GLU A 2 23.68 -5.81 -13.65
CA GLU A 2 24.49 -5.45 -12.46
C GLU A 2 25.82 -4.73 -12.80
N GLU A 3 26.30 -4.84 -14.05
CA GLU A 3 27.55 -4.21 -14.53
C GLU A 3 27.57 -2.68 -14.44
N HIS A 4 26.40 -2.01 -14.40
CA HIS A 4 26.31 -0.55 -14.30
C HIS A 4 25.86 -0.02 -12.93
N ARG A 5 25.94 -0.87 -11.88
CA ARG A 5 25.53 -0.49 -10.52
C ARG A 5 26.34 0.68 -9.98
N GLY A 6 27.64 0.75 -10.30
CA GLY A 6 28.53 1.82 -9.85
C GLY A 6 28.15 3.18 -10.45
N GLU A 7 27.78 3.20 -11.73
CA GLU A 7 27.34 4.39 -12.45
C GLU A 7 26.00 4.89 -11.90
N MET A 8 25.06 3.99 -11.62
CA MET A 8 23.80 4.36 -10.95
C MET A 8 24.03 4.92 -9.56
N ALA A 9 24.93 4.32 -8.77
CA ALA A 9 25.26 4.84 -7.45
C ALA A 9 25.84 6.26 -7.54
N ARG A 10 26.75 6.48 -8.51
CA ARG A 10 27.33 7.80 -8.77
C ARG A 10 26.30 8.83 -9.22
N TRP A 11 25.29 8.42 -10.01
CA TRP A 11 24.17 9.31 -10.36
C TRP A 11 23.43 9.76 -9.10
N LEU A 12 23.11 8.85 -8.19
CA LEU A 12 22.42 9.17 -6.94
C LEU A 12 23.26 10.11 -6.06
N ASP A 13 24.58 9.92 -6.01
CA ASP A 13 25.48 10.86 -5.31
C ASP A 13 25.47 12.26 -5.94
N ILE A 14 25.42 12.35 -7.27
CA ILE A 14 25.31 13.64 -7.98
C ILE A 14 23.95 14.30 -7.69
N LEU A 15 22.85 13.54 -7.67
CA LEU A 15 21.52 14.06 -7.32
C LEU A 15 21.48 14.57 -5.87
N ALA A 16 22.11 13.83 -4.95
CA ALA A 16 22.26 14.24 -3.56
C ALA A 16 23.06 15.55 -3.44
N ALA A 17 24.21 15.66 -4.12
CA ALA A 17 25.04 16.86 -4.12
C ALA A 17 24.31 18.08 -4.72
N LYS A 18 23.42 17.86 -5.68
CA LYS A 18 22.57 18.90 -6.28
C LYS A 18 21.37 19.30 -5.41
N GLY A 19 21.11 18.60 -4.32
CA GLY A 19 19.97 18.89 -3.45
C GLY A 19 18.62 18.63 -4.12
N VAL A 20 18.53 17.61 -4.98
CA VAL A 20 17.29 17.25 -5.68
C VAL A 20 16.18 16.98 -4.67
N GLN A 21 15.01 17.58 -4.89
CA GLN A 21 13.86 17.47 -3.97
C GLN A 21 12.83 16.45 -4.45
N GLU A 22 12.83 16.10 -5.73
CA GLU A 22 11.86 15.21 -6.33
C GLU A 22 12.55 14.24 -7.26
N LEU A 23 12.31 12.96 -7.06
CA LEU A 23 12.88 11.92 -7.89
C LEU A 23 11.80 10.89 -8.25
N VAL A 24 11.61 10.72 -9.55
CA VAL A 24 10.86 9.61 -10.12
C VAL A 24 11.86 8.71 -10.81
N PHE A 25 12.07 7.51 -10.27
CA PHE A 25 13.08 6.58 -10.76
C PHE A 25 12.44 5.24 -11.10
N VAL A 26 12.26 4.99 -12.40
CA VAL A 26 11.55 3.82 -12.92
C VAL A 26 12.48 3.00 -13.80
N ASN A 27 12.64 1.72 -13.49
CA ASN A 27 13.41 0.78 -14.30
C ASN A 27 12.48 0.13 -15.36
N ARG A 28 12.89 0.02 -16.64
CA ARG A 28 12.17 -0.77 -17.65
C ARG A 28 13.18 -1.44 -18.59
N PRO A 29 12.97 -2.71 -19.01
CA PRO A 29 11.79 -3.55 -18.79
C PRO A 29 11.96 -4.60 -17.69
N LEU A 30 10.87 -5.30 -17.36
CA LEU A 30 10.84 -6.50 -16.52
C LEU A 30 11.91 -7.52 -16.95
N PRO A 31 12.49 -8.31 -16.03
CA PRO A 31 12.02 -8.59 -14.65
C PRO A 31 12.42 -7.54 -13.59
N ILE A 32 11.74 -7.58 -12.43
CA ILE A 32 12.09 -6.78 -11.23
C ILE A 32 13.27 -7.45 -10.51
N ASP A 33 14.43 -7.50 -11.17
CA ASP A 33 15.63 -8.17 -10.64
C ASP A 33 16.67 -7.17 -10.11
N LEU A 34 16.75 -6.00 -10.75
CA LEU A 34 17.76 -5.00 -10.43
C LEU A 34 17.48 -4.35 -9.07
N ARG A 35 18.44 -4.50 -8.16
CA ARG A 35 18.33 -3.95 -6.81
C ARG A 35 18.78 -2.49 -6.78
N LEU A 36 17.89 -1.62 -6.31
CA LEU A 36 18.14 -0.20 -6.13
C LEU A 36 19.38 0.01 -5.25
N PRO A 37 20.35 0.86 -5.65
CA PRO A 37 21.52 1.14 -4.83
C PRO A 37 21.14 1.82 -3.51
N ALA A 38 21.78 1.40 -2.42
CA ALA A 38 21.59 1.99 -1.08
C ALA A 38 21.99 3.48 -1.01
N THR A 39 22.76 3.97 -1.98
CA THR A 39 23.11 5.40 -2.10
C THR A 39 21.89 6.30 -2.35
N ILE A 40 20.71 5.75 -2.68
CA ILE A 40 19.46 6.52 -2.74
C ILE A 40 19.19 7.27 -1.42
N PHE A 41 19.56 6.68 -0.28
CA PHE A 41 19.40 7.28 1.04
C PHE A 41 20.37 8.46 1.30
N SER A 42 21.34 8.70 0.42
CA SER A 42 22.19 9.91 0.46
C SER A 42 21.42 11.17 0.02
N CYS A 43 20.30 11.01 -0.70
CA CYS A 43 19.49 12.11 -1.20
C CYS A 43 18.59 12.73 -0.10
N ALA A 44 19.21 13.31 0.93
CA ALA A 44 18.53 13.84 2.11
C ALA A 44 17.58 15.03 1.84
N SER A 45 17.77 15.72 0.71
CA SER A 45 16.91 16.82 0.25
C SER A 45 15.57 16.36 -0.33
N LEU A 46 15.38 15.06 -0.59
CA LEU A 46 14.15 14.56 -1.20
C LEU A 46 12.94 14.83 -0.32
N THR A 47 11.91 15.38 -0.96
CA THR A 47 10.57 15.62 -0.43
C THR A 47 9.54 14.69 -1.08
N ARG A 48 9.77 14.29 -2.35
CA ARG A 48 8.97 13.29 -3.06
C ARG A 48 9.86 12.26 -3.73
N LEU A 49 9.54 10.98 -3.53
CA LEU A 49 10.26 9.85 -4.11
C LEU A 49 9.29 8.84 -4.68
N HIS A 50 9.37 8.59 -5.98
CA HIS A 50 8.58 7.57 -6.68
C HIS A 50 9.52 6.54 -7.30
N LEU A 51 9.43 5.29 -6.86
CA LEU A 51 10.25 4.18 -7.31
C LEU A 51 9.39 3.19 -8.08
N GLY A 52 9.79 2.87 -9.31
CA GLY A 52 9.08 1.93 -10.16
C GLY A 52 9.96 0.76 -10.60
N VAL A 53 9.48 -0.48 -10.45
CA VAL A 53 10.11 -1.69 -11.01
C VAL A 53 11.53 -1.94 -10.47
N TRP A 54 11.72 -1.71 -9.17
CA TRP A 54 12.97 -2.00 -8.47
C TRP A 54 12.80 -3.13 -7.48
N ARG A 55 13.89 -3.87 -7.22
CA ARG A 55 14.03 -4.54 -5.94
C ARG A 55 14.55 -3.54 -4.91
N LEU A 56 13.88 -3.41 -3.77
CA LEU A 56 14.30 -2.45 -2.73
C LEU A 56 15.73 -2.76 -2.24
N PRO A 57 16.47 -1.72 -1.79
CA PRO A 57 17.85 -1.86 -1.34
C PRO A 57 17.97 -2.87 -0.19
N ASP A 58 19.10 -3.56 -0.12
CA ASP A 58 19.43 -4.35 1.07
C ASP A 58 19.59 -3.42 2.27
N THR A 59 18.70 -3.55 3.25
CA THR A 59 18.69 -2.74 4.48
C THR A 59 20.01 -2.84 5.26
N ALA A 60 20.73 -3.95 5.16
CA ALA A 60 22.04 -4.12 5.79
C ALA A 60 23.15 -3.27 5.15
N ALA A 61 23.00 -2.93 3.86
CA ALA A 61 23.96 -2.11 3.13
C ALA A 61 23.75 -0.60 3.32
N VAL A 62 22.64 -0.19 3.97
CA VAL A 62 22.32 1.22 4.20
C VAL A 62 23.03 1.72 5.46
N PRO A 63 23.84 2.79 5.38
CA PRO A 63 24.48 3.37 6.56
C PRO A 63 23.45 3.78 7.63
N ARG A 64 23.75 3.53 8.91
CA ARG A 64 22.82 3.84 10.02
C ARG A 64 22.38 5.31 10.09
N ALA A 65 23.20 6.23 9.61
CA ALA A 65 22.88 7.66 9.58
C ALA A 65 22.06 8.08 8.35
N ALA A 66 22.05 7.27 7.28
CA ALA A 66 21.35 7.59 6.05
C ALA A 66 19.83 7.54 6.30
N ARG A 67 19.14 8.61 5.90
CA ARG A 67 17.72 8.86 6.17
C ARG A 67 17.15 9.78 5.10
N PHE A 68 15.83 9.83 5.03
CA PHE A 68 15.09 10.81 4.26
C PHE A 68 14.42 11.82 5.21
N PRO A 69 15.17 12.80 5.74
CA PRO A 69 14.67 13.71 6.78
C PRO A 69 13.54 14.62 6.31
N ASN A 70 13.41 14.86 4.99
CA ASN A 70 12.46 15.78 4.40
C ASN A 70 11.36 15.10 3.56
N LEU A 71 11.38 13.76 3.47
CA LEU A 71 10.50 13.03 2.56
C LEU A 71 9.08 13.01 3.07
N ARG A 72 8.17 13.62 2.31
CA ARG A 72 6.74 13.74 2.61
C ARG A 72 5.90 12.79 1.77
N GLU A 73 6.38 12.41 0.60
CA GLU A 73 5.66 11.53 -0.32
C GLU A 73 6.56 10.38 -0.79
N LEU A 74 6.07 9.15 -0.62
CA LEU A 74 6.72 7.93 -1.10
C LEU A 74 5.76 7.13 -1.95
N GLY A 75 6.11 6.93 -3.21
CA GLY A 75 5.41 6.06 -4.15
C GLY A 75 6.23 4.84 -4.51
N LEU A 76 5.67 3.65 -4.35
CA LEU A 76 6.28 2.37 -4.68
C LEU A 76 5.40 1.66 -5.71
N TYR A 77 5.88 1.53 -6.95
CA TYR A 77 5.13 0.96 -8.07
C TYR A 77 5.83 -0.30 -8.61
N TRP A 78 5.18 -1.45 -8.52
CA TRP A 78 5.70 -2.70 -9.05
C TRP A 78 7.10 -3.06 -8.52
N ASN A 79 7.34 -2.78 -7.25
CA ASN A 79 8.62 -3.09 -6.60
C ASN A 79 8.58 -4.48 -5.94
N SER A 80 9.74 -5.13 -5.89
CA SER A 80 9.96 -6.35 -5.10
C SER A 80 10.56 -5.95 -3.75
N MET A 81 9.89 -6.34 -2.67
CA MET A 81 10.28 -6.02 -1.29
C MET A 81 9.68 -7.02 -0.29
N GLU A 82 10.29 -7.12 0.87
CA GLU A 82 9.78 -7.86 2.04
C GLU A 82 9.20 -6.89 3.09
N ASP A 83 8.43 -7.39 4.07
CA ASP A 83 7.84 -6.59 5.16
C ASP A 83 8.89 -5.66 5.81
N ARG A 84 10.08 -6.19 6.10
CA ARG A 84 11.19 -5.47 6.74
C ARG A 84 11.75 -4.32 5.90
N ASP A 85 11.66 -4.40 4.57
CA ASP A 85 12.19 -3.37 3.68
C ASP A 85 11.29 -2.13 3.71
N LEU A 86 9.97 -2.36 3.75
CA LEU A 86 9.00 -1.28 3.92
C LEU A 86 9.10 -0.66 5.32
N ASP A 87 9.15 -1.47 6.37
CA ASP A 87 9.35 -1.00 7.75
C ASP A 87 10.59 -0.11 7.85
N PHE A 88 11.70 -0.55 7.24
CA PHE A 88 12.93 0.23 7.18
C PHE A 88 12.74 1.57 6.45
N MET A 89 12.10 1.57 5.27
CA MET A 89 11.83 2.82 4.51
C MET A 89 10.98 3.81 5.33
N LEU A 90 9.98 3.32 6.05
CA LEU A 90 9.12 4.14 6.91
C LEU A 90 9.88 4.70 8.12
N GLU A 91 10.73 3.89 8.77
CA GLU A 91 11.59 4.34 9.88
C GLU A 91 12.57 5.44 9.44
N ARG A 92 13.07 5.35 8.20
CA ARG A 92 13.98 6.34 7.61
C ARG A 92 13.29 7.61 7.12
N SER A 93 11.96 7.68 7.18
CA SER A 93 11.15 8.77 6.64
C SER A 93 10.22 9.35 7.74
N PRO A 94 10.78 10.06 8.75
CA PRO A 94 10.03 10.47 9.94
C PRO A 94 8.95 11.53 9.69
N VAL A 95 9.03 12.26 8.57
CA VAL A 95 8.08 13.31 8.17
C VAL A 95 7.18 12.89 7.01
N LEU A 96 7.11 11.59 6.72
CA LEU A 96 6.31 11.05 5.63
C LEU A 96 4.82 11.32 5.87
N GLU A 97 4.15 11.96 4.92
CA GLU A 97 2.74 12.31 5.01
C GLU A 97 1.87 11.42 4.11
N SER A 98 2.40 11.01 2.95
CA SER A 98 1.68 10.22 1.95
C SER A 98 2.47 9.00 1.50
N LEU A 99 1.83 7.83 1.54
CA LEU A 99 2.37 6.57 1.06
C LEU A 99 1.47 6.01 -0.05
N PHE A 100 2.05 5.74 -1.21
CA PHE A 100 1.38 5.10 -2.34
C PHE A 100 2.10 3.80 -2.65
N ILE A 101 1.37 2.69 -2.68
CA ILE A 101 1.91 1.38 -3.04
C ILE A 101 1.04 0.80 -4.15
N LEU A 102 1.64 0.41 -5.27
CA LEU A 102 0.97 -0.16 -6.43
C LEU A 102 1.63 -1.48 -6.84
N GLY A 103 0.84 -2.56 -6.95
CA GLY A 103 1.20 -3.76 -7.72
C GLY A 103 2.43 -4.53 -7.22
N PHE A 104 2.41 -5.04 -6.00
CA PHE A 104 3.53 -5.79 -5.42
C PHE A 104 3.21 -7.29 -5.27
N GLN A 105 4.23 -8.10 -4.96
CA GLN A 105 4.12 -9.57 -4.93
C GLN A 105 3.25 -10.05 -3.76
N SER A 106 2.42 -11.08 -4.01
CA SER A 106 1.49 -11.62 -3.03
C SER A 106 2.18 -12.12 -1.74
N GLY A 107 1.68 -11.68 -0.58
CA GLY A 107 2.02 -12.23 0.72
C GLY A 107 2.69 -11.26 1.69
N LEU A 108 2.77 -9.97 1.36
CA LEU A 108 3.28 -8.94 2.27
C LEU A 108 2.27 -8.71 3.41
N ARG A 109 2.75 -8.40 4.61
CA ARG A 109 1.89 -7.93 5.71
C ARG A 109 2.23 -6.48 5.98
N LEU A 110 1.29 -5.59 5.68
CA LEU A 110 1.50 -4.16 5.81
C LEU A 110 1.35 -3.75 7.28
N ARG A 111 2.44 -3.83 8.03
CA ARG A 111 2.52 -3.31 9.40
C ARG A 111 2.94 -1.85 9.37
N LEU A 112 2.02 -0.96 9.72
CA LEU A 112 2.22 0.48 9.55
C LEU A 112 2.38 1.15 10.91
N VAL A 113 3.61 1.60 11.17
CA VAL A 113 4.00 2.40 12.34
C VAL A 113 4.64 3.70 11.83
N ASN A 114 3.89 4.80 11.83
CA ASN A 114 4.43 6.09 11.43
C ASN A 114 3.64 7.25 12.06
N GLN A 115 4.36 8.16 12.71
CA GLN A 115 3.79 9.25 13.49
C GLN A 115 3.33 10.44 12.63
N SER A 116 3.72 10.48 11.36
CA SER A 116 3.49 11.60 10.43
C SER A 116 2.53 11.27 9.30
N LEU A 117 2.34 9.98 8.96
CA LEU A 117 1.49 9.55 7.87
C LEU A 117 0.06 10.08 8.04
N ARG A 118 -0.47 10.67 6.97
CA ARG A 118 -1.84 11.20 6.86
C ARG A 118 -2.66 10.46 5.82
N CYS A 119 -2.03 9.99 4.76
CA CYS A 119 -2.71 9.32 3.65
C CYS A 119 -1.96 8.06 3.22
N ILE A 120 -2.70 6.98 3.03
CA ILE A 120 -2.19 5.72 2.49
C ILE A 120 -3.08 5.31 1.32
N GLN A 121 -2.47 4.98 0.19
CA GLN A 121 -3.15 4.47 -0.98
C GLN A 121 -2.50 3.16 -1.42
N LEU A 122 -3.29 2.10 -1.42
CA LEU A 122 -2.85 0.75 -1.76
C LEU A 122 -3.59 0.32 -3.02
N GLY A 123 -2.87 0.15 -4.11
CA GLY A 123 -3.42 -0.24 -5.39
C GLY A 123 -2.89 -1.59 -5.86
N PHE A 124 -3.75 -2.39 -6.50
CA PHE A 124 -3.37 -3.70 -7.04
C PHE A 124 -2.69 -4.62 -6.00
N SER A 125 -3.05 -4.44 -4.72
CA SER A 125 -2.60 -5.29 -3.63
C SER A 125 -3.41 -6.59 -3.65
N PHE A 126 -2.74 -7.73 -3.75
CA PHE A 126 -3.38 -9.02 -3.55
C PHE A 126 -3.84 -9.11 -2.09
N ALA A 127 -4.93 -9.83 -1.82
CA ALA A 127 -5.58 -9.90 -0.50
C ALA A 127 -4.59 -10.13 0.66
N GLU A 128 -4.27 -9.06 1.37
CA GLU A 128 -3.23 -9.04 2.39
C GLU A 128 -3.68 -8.37 3.67
N ASP A 129 -3.07 -8.81 4.76
CA ASP A 129 -3.37 -8.31 6.08
C ASP A 129 -2.71 -6.94 6.26
N ILE A 130 -3.53 -5.93 6.55
CA ILE A 130 -3.09 -4.58 6.88
C ILE A 130 -3.19 -4.43 8.39
N ASP A 131 -2.10 -4.06 9.04
CA ASP A 131 -2.03 -3.82 10.47
C ASP A 131 -1.58 -2.38 10.76
N LEU A 132 -2.57 -1.50 10.99
CA LEU A 132 -2.34 -0.12 11.43
C LEU A 132 -2.04 -0.11 12.93
N VAL A 133 -0.80 -0.40 13.31
CA VAL A 133 -0.41 -0.56 14.71
C VAL A 133 -0.47 0.78 15.44
N ASP A 134 0.26 1.78 14.95
CA ASP A 134 0.29 3.13 15.54
C ASP A 134 0.54 4.19 14.45
N ALA A 135 -0.54 4.88 14.08
CA ALA A 135 -0.56 5.91 13.06
C ALA A 135 -1.46 7.08 13.51
N PRO A 136 -1.05 7.86 14.53
CA PRO A 136 -1.93 8.82 15.20
C PRO A 136 -2.37 10.01 14.34
N ARG A 137 -1.66 10.26 13.23
CA ARG A 137 -1.98 11.31 12.27
C ARG A 137 -2.68 10.80 11.01
N LEU A 138 -2.91 9.50 10.89
CA LEU A 138 -3.51 8.93 9.69
C LEU A 138 -4.95 9.41 9.57
N GLU A 139 -5.27 10.05 8.44
CA GLU A 139 -6.59 10.61 8.15
C GLU A 139 -7.33 9.75 7.13
N ARG A 140 -6.60 9.15 6.18
CA ARG A 140 -7.17 8.50 5.01
C ARG A 140 -6.43 7.22 4.64
N LEU A 141 -7.18 6.15 4.43
CA LEU A 141 -6.68 4.89 3.85
C LEU A 141 -7.60 4.47 2.70
N PHE A 142 -7.02 4.37 1.50
CA PHE A 142 -7.70 3.90 0.30
C PHE A 142 -7.08 2.60 -0.17
N GLN A 143 -7.92 1.62 -0.47
CA GLN A 143 -7.53 0.48 -1.28
C GLN A 143 -8.11 0.69 -2.68
N PHE A 144 -7.48 0.24 -3.76
CA PHE A 144 -8.11 0.22 -5.08
C PHE A 144 -7.53 -0.95 -5.90
N ALA A 145 -8.32 -1.95 -6.20
CA ALA A 145 -7.83 -3.15 -6.88
C ALA A 145 -8.29 -3.18 -8.34
N GLU A 146 -7.35 -3.14 -9.31
CA GLU A 146 -7.65 -3.41 -10.72
C GLU A 146 -6.52 -4.09 -11.52
N LEU A 147 -6.20 -5.35 -11.25
CA LEU A 147 -6.11 -6.27 -12.40
C LEU A 147 -7.18 -7.31 -12.14
N THR A 148 -8.21 -7.31 -12.98
CA THR A 148 -9.00 -8.52 -13.23
C THR A 148 -8.04 -9.68 -13.22
N GLU A 149 -8.22 -10.60 -12.28
CA GLU A 149 -7.46 -11.84 -12.21
C GLU A 149 -7.54 -12.49 -13.58
N SER A 150 -6.57 -12.24 -14.46
CA SER A 150 -6.44 -13.04 -15.64
C SER A 150 -5.95 -14.40 -15.11
N PRO A 151 -6.67 -15.50 -15.38
CA PRO A 151 -6.25 -16.84 -14.96
C PRO A 151 -4.82 -17.18 -15.42
N LYS A 152 -4.31 -16.42 -16.40
CA LYS A 152 -2.97 -16.49 -16.99
C LYS A 152 -1.85 -16.08 -16.04
N MET A 153 -2.11 -15.27 -15.00
CA MET A 153 -1.06 -14.85 -14.06
C MET A 153 -0.79 -15.89 -12.95
N ASN A 154 -1.74 -16.81 -12.71
CA ASN A 154 -1.71 -17.75 -11.58
C ASN A 154 -1.45 -19.20 -11.97
N ASN A 155 -0.78 -19.49 -13.11
CA ASN A 155 -0.38 -20.84 -13.52
C ASN A 155 -1.49 -21.92 -13.32
N GLY A 156 -2.76 -21.55 -13.53
CA GLY A 156 -3.90 -22.46 -13.33
C GLY A 156 -4.16 -22.92 -11.89
N ARG A 157 -3.50 -22.35 -10.86
CA ARG A 157 -3.82 -22.66 -9.46
C ARG A 157 -5.03 -21.85 -9.02
N PRO A 158 -6.10 -22.49 -8.49
CA PRO A 158 -7.20 -21.77 -7.89
C PRO A 158 -6.65 -20.95 -6.73
N THR A 159 -6.74 -19.62 -6.83
CA THR A 159 -6.50 -18.74 -5.70
C THR A 159 -7.57 -19.07 -4.68
N ARG A 160 -7.19 -19.72 -3.58
CA ARG A 160 -8.02 -19.74 -2.38
C ARG A 160 -8.36 -18.28 -2.10
N LYS A 161 -9.63 -17.89 -2.23
CA LYS A 161 -10.14 -16.58 -1.79
C LYS A 161 -9.78 -16.44 -0.32
N ARG A 162 -8.62 -15.85 -0.04
CA ARG A 162 -8.20 -15.53 1.32
C ARG A 162 -8.96 -14.26 1.70
N SER A 163 -9.67 -14.34 2.82
CA SER A 163 -10.17 -13.14 3.50
C SER A 163 -8.94 -12.30 3.86
N SER A 164 -8.93 -11.01 3.54
CA SER A 164 -7.88 -10.09 3.99
C SER A 164 -8.35 -9.39 5.26
N VAL A 165 -7.48 -9.24 6.25
CA VAL A 165 -7.82 -8.60 7.52
C VAL A 165 -7.24 -7.20 7.58
N ILE A 166 -8.08 -6.20 7.86
CA ILE A 166 -7.66 -4.83 8.16
C ILE A 166 -7.77 -4.64 9.67
N LYS A 167 -6.64 -4.65 10.35
CA LYS A 167 -6.53 -4.35 11.78
C LYS A 167 -6.24 -2.88 11.97
N ILE A 168 -7.10 -2.22 12.72
CA ILE A 168 -6.97 -0.80 13.06
C ILE A 168 -6.70 -0.71 14.56
N GLY A 169 -5.42 -0.54 14.89
CA GLY A 169 -4.93 -0.26 16.24
C GLY A 169 -5.14 1.21 16.60
N SER A 170 -4.05 1.94 16.83
CA SER A 170 -4.09 3.36 17.23
C SER A 170 -4.09 4.28 16.00
N ALA A 171 -5.28 4.67 15.54
CA ALA A 171 -5.46 5.64 14.45
C ALA A 171 -6.63 6.62 14.72
N PRO A 172 -6.56 7.43 15.79
CA PRO A 172 -7.66 8.30 16.24
C PRO A 172 -8.14 9.34 15.22
N LYS A 173 -7.29 9.74 14.27
CA LYS A 173 -7.63 10.72 13.23
C LYS A 173 -8.16 10.10 11.94
N LEU A 174 -8.27 8.77 11.87
CA LEU A 174 -8.67 8.09 10.65
C LEU A 174 -10.14 8.34 10.37
N ARG A 175 -10.42 9.19 9.39
CA ARG A 175 -11.76 9.64 9.01
C ARG A 175 -12.27 9.01 7.73
N VAL A 176 -11.38 8.61 6.83
CA VAL A 176 -11.74 8.11 5.51
C VAL A 176 -11.18 6.71 5.29
N LEU A 177 -12.06 5.77 4.98
CA LEU A 177 -11.73 4.45 4.48
C LEU A 177 -12.35 4.25 3.11
N GLY A 178 -11.57 3.84 2.11
CA GLY A 178 -12.04 3.75 0.73
C GLY A 178 -11.93 2.35 0.13
N TYR A 179 -12.96 2.01 -0.66
CA TYR A 179 -13.09 0.82 -1.51
C TYR A 179 -12.89 -0.52 -0.78
N LEU A 180 -13.43 -0.61 0.44
CA LEU A 180 -13.46 -1.87 1.17
C LEU A 180 -14.48 -2.83 0.55
N LYS A 181 -14.22 -4.14 0.59
CA LYS A 181 -15.12 -5.17 0.07
C LYS A 181 -15.80 -5.94 1.20
N PRO A 182 -17.05 -5.61 1.55
CA PRO A 182 -17.77 -6.31 2.60
C PRO A 182 -17.84 -7.81 2.34
N GLY A 183 -17.26 -8.60 3.24
CA GLY A 183 -17.31 -10.06 3.18
C GLY A 183 -16.19 -10.76 2.43
N GLU A 184 -15.32 -10.01 1.76
CA GLU A 184 -13.99 -10.43 1.32
C GLU A 184 -12.90 -9.87 2.24
N GLN A 185 -13.19 -8.78 2.94
CA GLN A 185 -12.33 -8.16 3.92
C GLN A 185 -12.98 -8.16 5.30
N GLU A 186 -12.20 -8.54 6.30
CA GLU A 186 -12.57 -8.47 7.70
C GLU A 186 -11.94 -7.24 8.33
N LEU A 187 -12.73 -6.51 9.11
CA LEU A 187 -12.26 -5.33 9.82
C LEU A 187 -12.17 -5.66 11.32
N VAL A 188 -11.01 -5.38 11.90
CA VAL A 188 -10.74 -5.59 13.33
C VAL A 188 -10.29 -4.25 13.93
N GLY A 189 -11.23 -3.56 14.56
CA GLY A 189 -11.00 -2.35 15.37
C GLY A 189 -10.60 -2.65 16.83
N SER A 190 -10.08 -1.63 17.50
CA SER A 190 -9.53 -1.71 18.88
C SER A 190 -10.54 -2.09 19.98
N LYS A 191 -11.83 -1.85 19.79
CA LYS A 191 -12.92 -2.28 20.69
C LYS A 191 -14.04 -2.91 19.89
N GLU A 192 -14.30 -4.21 20.10
CA GLU A 192 -15.44 -4.94 19.49
C GLU A 192 -15.52 -4.84 17.96
N ASN A 193 -14.38 -4.68 17.27
CA ASN A 193 -14.31 -4.44 15.82
C ASN A 193 -14.94 -3.12 15.34
N ILE A 194 -15.10 -2.13 16.24
CA ILE A 194 -15.67 -0.82 15.96
C ILE A 194 -14.55 0.19 15.70
N VAL A 195 -14.75 1.04 14.69
CA VAL A 195 -13.83 2.10 14.27
C VAL A 195 -14.62 3.43 14.24
N PRO A 196 -14.83 4.06 15.40
CA PRO A 196 -15.74 5.20 15.54
C PRO A 196 -15.19 6.50 14.94
N SER A 197 -13.91 6.55 14.57
CA SER A 197 -13.28 7.74 13.99
C SER A 197 -13.66 7.97 12.52
N VAL A 198 -14.13 6.93 11.83
CA VAL A 198 -14.43 6.96 10.39
C VAL A 198 -15.79 7.61 10.12
N GLN A 199 -15.78 8.66 9.30
CA GLN A 199 -16.96 9.42 8.88
C GLN A 199 -17.29 9.22 7.40
N ILE A 200 -16.28 8.90 6.58
CA ILE A 200 -16.44 8.68 5.14
C ILE A 200 -15.98 7.26 4.83
N LEU A 201 -16.89 6.46 4.28
CA LEU A 201 -16.63 5.08 3.88
C LEU A 201 -16.91 4.89 2.40
N GLY A 202 -15.96 4.34 1.67
CA GLY A 202 -16.16 3.77 0.35
C GLY A 202 -16.22 2.25 0.44
N ILE A 203 -17.27 1.66 -0.11
CA ILE A 203 -17.39 0.21 -0.26
C ILE A 203 -17.60 -0.19 -1.71
N GLU A 204 -17.13 -1.37 -2.05
CA GLU A 204 -17.40 -2.03 -3.31
C GLU A 204 -18.35 -3.22 -3.09
N VAL A 205 -19.50 -3.20 -3.78
CA VAL A 205 -20.56 -4.19 -3.60
C VAL A 205 -21.02 -4.75 -4.94
N GLN A 206 -20.95 -6.07 -5.07
CA GLN A 206 -21.58 -6.82 -6.16
C GLN A 206 -23.05 -7.08 -5.82
N PHE A 207 -23.96 -6.23 -6.28
CA PHE A 207 -25.40 -6.35 -5.98
C PHE A 207 -26.04 -7.65 -6.49
N GLY A 208 -25.49 -8.25 -7.55
CA GLY A 208 -25.93 -9.56 -8.06
C GLY A 208 -25.57 -10.74 -7.15
N VAL A 209 -24.67 -10.57 -6.18
CA VAL A 209 -24.22 -11.65 -5.29
C VAL A 209 -24.88 -11.51 -3.93
N ARG A 210 -25.93 -12.30 -3.70
CA ARG A 210 -26.74 -12.27 -2.45
C ARG A 210 -25.90 -12.36 -1.17
N ASN A 211 -24.82 -13.15 -1.18
CA ASN A 211 -23.96 -13.32 -0.02
C ASN A 211 -23.16 -12.05 0.32
N THR A 212 -22.72 -11.29 -0.68
CA THR A 212 -22.02 -10.02 -0.49
C THR A 212 -22.97 -8.98 0.09
N VAL A 213 -24.17 -8.85 -0.49
CA VAL A 213 -25.21 -7.90 -0.05
C VAL A 213 -25.63 -8.18 1.40
N LYS A 214 -25.80 -9.45 1.79
CA LYS A 214 -26.15 -9.83 3.18
C LYS A 214 -25.11 -9.42 4.22
N LYS A 215 -23.84 -9.27 3.84
CA LYS A 215 -22.75 -8.92 4.76
C LYS A 215 -22.61 -7.41 4.96
N VAL A 216 -23.16 -6.59 4.07
CA VAL A 216 -23.08 -5.11 4.15
C VAL A 216 -23.63 -4.56 5.48
N PRO A 217 -24.83 -4.95 5.97
CA PRO A 217 -25.34 -4.40 7.22
C PRO A 217 -24.43 -4.69 8.42
N GLY A 218 -23.85 -5.90 8.48
CA GLY A 218 -22.91 -6.26 9.54
C GLY A 218 -21.61 -5.45 9.46
N PHE A 219 -21.12 -5.20 8.26
CA PHE A 219 -19.93 -4.38 8.02
C PHE A 219 -20.13 -2.90 8.39
N LEU A 220 -21.29 -2.33 8.08
CA LEU A 220 -21.61 -0.94 8.42
C LEU A 220 -21.72 -0.71 9.94
N ARG A 221 -22.04 -1.74 10.73
CA ARG A 221 -22.07 -1.64 12.20
C ARG A 221 -20.70 -1.31 12.81
N CYS A 222 -19.61 -1.57 12.10
CA CYS A 222 -18.27 -1.20 12.54
C CYS A 222 -18.05 0.33 12.57
N PHE A 223 -18.91 1.12 11.93
CA PHE A 223 -18.72 2.56 11.73
C PHE A 223 -19.92 3.36 12.27
N PRO A 224 -20.03 3.54 13.61
CA PRO A 224 -21.21 4.16 14.24
C PRO A 224 -21.39 5.65 13.89
N ASN A 225 -20.32 6.35 13.54
CA ASN A 225 -20.34 7.79 13.24
C ASN A 225 -20.25 8.08 11.72
N LEU A 226 -20.74 7.15 10.90
CA LEU A 226 -20.66 7.27 9.44
C LEU A 226 -21.58 8.38 8.92
N GLU A 227 -21.00 9.37 8.24
CA GLU A 227 -21.71 10.53 7.66
C GLU A 227 -21.89 10.39 6.14
N THR A 228 -20.88 9.86 5.45
CA THR A 228 -20.88 9.69 3.99
C THR A 228 -20.53 8.26 3.60
N LEU A 229 -21.40 7.65 2.78
CA LEU A 229 -21.18 6.32 2.22
C LEU A 229 -21.09 6.40 0.69
N HIS A 230 -19.92 6.11 0.13
CA HIS A 230 -19.71 5.90 -1.29
C HIS A 230 -19.86 4.41 -1.61
N VAL A 231 -20.70 4.09 -2.60
CA VAL A 231 -20.92 2.70 -3.04
C VAL A 231 -20.55 2.59 -4.50
N GLN A 232 -19.60 1.72 -4.79
CA GLN A 232 -19.24 1.34 -6.15
C GLN A 232 -19.78 -0.07 -6.43
N SER A 233 -20.49 -0.24 -7.55
CA SER A 233 -20.85 -1.56 -8.04
C SER A 233 -19.92 -1.99 -9.16
N ARG A 234 -19.48 -3.24 -9.13
CA ARG A 234 -18.75 -3.84 -10.25
C ARG A 234 -19.71 -4.41 -11.29
N PRO A 235 -19.42 -4.26 -12.59
CA PRO A 235 -20.09 -5.03 -13.62
C PRO A 235 -19.97 -6.52 -13.29
N ILE A 236 -21.08 -7.24 -13.37
CA ILE A 236 -21.05 -8.71 -13.38
C ILE A 236 -20.37 -9.07 -14.70
N SER A 237 -19.19 -9.69 -14.66
CA SER A 237 -18.66 -10.32 -15.88
C SER A 237 -19.65 -11.42 -16.28
N GLU A 238 -20.31 -11.27 -17.43
CA GLU A 238 -21.15 -12.29 -18.03
C GLU A 238 -20.30 -13.50 -18.46
N GLU A 239 -19.76 -14.25 -17.50
CA GLU A 239 -19.11 -15.54 -17.75
C GLU A 239 -19.52 -16.52 -16.65
N SER A 240 -20.82 -16.85 -16.59
CA SER A 240 -21.32 -18.18 -16.20
C SER A 240 -22.86 -18.22 -16.20
N THR A 241 -23.48 -17.88 -17.32
CA THR A 241 -24.83 -18.40 -17.65
C THR A 241 -24.79 -19.08 -19.00
N ALA A 242 -23.94 -20.10 -19.12
CA ALA A 242 -24.27 -21.25 -19.95
C ALA A 242 -24.84 -22.30 -19.00
N ARG A 243 -26.05 -22.75 -19.33
CA ARG A 243 -26.90 -23.69 -18.58
C ARG A 243 -26.23 -25.02 -18.30
#